data_AF-A0A819MR99-F1
#
_entry.id   AF-A0A819MR99-F1
#
_cell.length_a   1.000
_cell.length_b   1.000
_cell.length_c   1.000
_cell.angle_alpha   90.00
_cell.angle_beta   90.00
_cell.angle_gamma   90.00
#
_symmetry.space_group_name_H-M   'P 1'
#
loop_
_entity.id
_entity.type
_entity.pdbx_description
1 polymer ?
#
loop_
_entity_poly.entity_id
_entity_poly.type
_entity_poly.pdbx_seq_one_letter_code
_entity_poly.pdbx_strand_id
1 'polypeptide(L)'
;MCCVGGCPRLITFDNIPGAGRSQQPLPNGYSGFQWVNANYMNVSYYEQVNGWSGYSAALSSGQYVGLNKDGKMLSMIINAAKGFTLKSMIVASAWNDNLILEITGKRGGSVFKSQRFTLQLQPQSIELNWPNLEIINFLSYGGEPNFDIKGKGPEFALDNLCVEFLK
;
A
#
# COMPACT_ATOMS: atom_id res chain seq x y z
N MET A 1 -20.21 -10.68 8.95
CA MET A 1 -21.16 -9.80 8.25
C MET A 1 -20.62 -9.59 6.83
N CYS A 2 -21.08 -10.41 5.88
CA CYS A 2 -20.82 -10.20 4.45
C CYS A 2 -21.67 -9.02 3.97
N CYS A 3 -21.10 -8.19 3.11
CA CYS A 3 -21.74 -6.98 2.61
C CYS A 3 -22.86 -7.28 1.61
N VAL A 4 -23.86 -6.39 1.55
CA VAL A 4 -24.52 -6.07 0.29
C VAL A 4 -23.64 -4.98 -0.35
N GLY A 5 -22.70 -5.38 -1.22
CA GLY A 5 -21.73 -4.49 -1.88
C GLY A 5 -20.31 -4.48 -1.28
N GLY A 6 -19.74 -5.65 -0.98
CA GLY A 6 -18.46 -5.78 -0.26
C GLY A 6 -17.23 -5.80 -1.13
N CYS A 7 -16.07 -5.66 -0.50
CA CYS A 7 -14.80 -5.82 -1.18
C CYS A 7 -14.64 -7.24 -1.75
N PRO A 8 -14.51 -7.42 -3.09
CA PRO A 8 -14.44 -8.76 -3.68
C PRO A 8 -13.20 -9.56 -3.24
N ARG A 9 -12.08 -8.86 -3.05
CA ARG A 9 -10.87 -9.39 -2.42
C ARG A 9 -10.22 -8.29 -1.59
N LEU A 10 -10.25 -8.46 -0.27
CA LEU A 10 -9.57 -7.59 0.68
C LEU A 10 -8.17 -8.13 0.99
N ILE A 11 -7.16 -7.26 0.90
CA ILE A 11 -5.76 -7.55 1.22
C ILE A 11 -5.38 -6.71 2.43
N THR A 12 -5.19 -7.39 3.57
CA THR A 12 -4.90 -6.77 4.88
C THR A 12 -3.49 -7.07 5.38
N PHE A 13 -2.71 -7.87 4.66
CA PHE A 13 -1.37 -8.34 5.07
C PHE A 13 -1.30 -9.21 6.34
N ASP A 14 -2.37 -9.29 7.12
CA ASP A 14 -2.43 -10.03 8.39
C ASP A 14 -2.34 -11.55 8.26
N ASN A 15 -2.61 -12.08 7.08
CA ASN A 15 -2.51 -13.51 6.80
C ASN A 15 -1.10 -13.93 6.36
N ILE A 16 -0.11 -13.05 6.51
CA ILE A 16 1.30 -13.36 6.24
C ILE A 16 2.03 -13.61 7.58
N PRO A 17 2.71 -14.74 7.75
CA PRO A 17 3.48 -15.00 8.96
C PRO A 17 4.77 -14.17 8.99
N GLY A 18 5.18 -13.71 10.17
CA GLY A 18 6.62 -13.61 10.47
C GLY A 18 7.35 -12.30 10.16
N ALA A 19 6.68 -11.18 9.86
CA ALA A 19 7.36 -9.89 10.00
C ALA A 19 7.44 -9.54 11.50
N GLY A 20 8.54 -9.94 12.14
CA GLY A 20 8.83 -9.63 13.55
C GLY A 20 9.13 -8.15 13.77
N ARG A 21 10.34 -7.83 14.26
CA ARG A 21 10.74 -6.44 14.58
C ARG A 21 11.17 -5.58 13.39
N SER A 22 11.19 -6.15 12.18
CA SER A 22 11.62 -5.46 10.97
C SER A 22 10.65 -5.70 9.83
N GLN A 23 10.64 -4.78 8.87
CA GLN A 23 10.01 -5.00 7.58
C GLN A 23 10.62 -6.21 6.86
N GLN A 24 9.78 -6.94 6.13
CA GLN A 24 10.13 -8.11 5.32
C GLN A 24 9.58 -7.95 3.90
N PRO A 25 10.26 -8.46 2.86
CA PRO A 25 9.72 -8.45 1.50
C PRO A 25 8.38 -9.17 1.40
N LEU A 26 7.42 -8.59 0.68
CA LEU A 26 6.18 -9.29 0.35
C LEU A 26 6.48 -10.49 -0.56
N PRO A 27 5.99 -11.70 -0.24
CA PRO A 27 6.21 -12.87 -1.08
C PRO A 27 5.61 -12.68 -2.48
N ASN A 28 6.35 -13.09 -3.51
CA ASN A 28 5.79 -13.17 -4.85
C ASN A 28 4.62 -14.15 -4.88
N GLY A 29 3.53 -13.75 -5.55
CA GLY A 29 2.28 -14.49 -5.57
C GLY A 29 1.36 -14.19 -4.38
N TYR A 30 1.79 -13.39 -3.40
CA TYR A 30 0.92 -12.98 -2.30
C TYR A 30 -0.33 -12.28 -2.84
N SER A 31 -1.50 -12.82 -2.47
CA SER A 31 -2.80 -12.39 -2.98
C SER A 31 -2.93 -12.38 -4.51
N GLY A 32 -2.14 -13.19 -5.23
CA GLY A 32 -2.20 -13.30 -6.69
C GLY A 32 -1.38 -12.27 -7.45
N PHE A 33 -0.58 -11.44 -6.77
CA PHE A 33 0.28 -10.43 -7.38
C PHE A 33 1.76 -10.79 -7.25
N GLN A 34 2.54 -10.40 -8.25
CA GLN A 34 3.97 -10.16 -8.08
C GLN A 34 4.15 -8.75 -7.48
N TRP A 35 4.94 -8.66 -6.43
CA TRP A 35 5.18 -7.43 -5.70
C TRP A 35 6.63 -6.98 -5.93
N VAL A 36 6.82 -5.70 -6.26
CA VAL A 36 8.15 -5.10 -6.49
C VAL A 36 8.34 -3.94 -5.53
N ASN A 37 9.48 -3.91 -4.83
CA ASN A 37 9.79 -2.95 -3.75
C ASN A 37 8.68 -2.82 -2.71
N ALA A 38 7.96 -3.91 -2.45
CA ALA A 38 6.90 -3.94 -1.47
C ALA A 38 7.36 -4.79 -0.29
N ASN A 39 7.28 -4.20 0.90
CA ASN A 39 7.50 -4.91 2.14
C ASN A 39 6.19 -4.95 2.94
N TYR A 40 6.17 -5.78 3.97
CA TYR A 40 5.17 -5.77 5.02
C TYR A 40 5.86 -5.80 6.38
N MET A 41 5.15 -5.35 7.41
CA MET A 41 5.68 -5.28 8.76
C MET A 41 4.58 -5.41 9.80
N ASN A 42 4.92 -5.93 10.98
CA ASN A 42 4.07 -5.81 12.15
C ASN A 42 4.27 -4.42 12.77
N VAL A 43 3.22 -3.61 12.77
CA VAL A 43 3.26 -2.24 13.24
C VAL A 43 3.58 -2.17 14.73
N SER A 44 2.91 -2.99 15.55
CA SER A 44 3.11 -2.99 17.01
C SER A 44 4.54 -3.33 17.40
N TYR A 45 5.18 -4.30 16.72
CA TYR A 45 6.59 -4.62 16.99
C TYR A 45 7.54 -3.51 16.54
N TYR A 46 7.25 -2.85 15.42
CA TYR A 46 8.08 -1.75 14.96
C TYR A 46 8.03 -0.56 15.92
N GLU A 47 6.84 -0.17 16.37
CA GLU A 47 6.68 0.98 17.26
C GLU A 47 7.34 0.79 18.62
N GLN A 48 7.36 -0.45 19.14
CA GLN A 48 8.08 -0.78 20.37
C GLN A 48 9.57 -0.43 20.31
N VAL A 49 10.17 -0.45 19.10
CA VAL A 49 11.61 -0.22 18.89
C VAL A 49 11.88 1.19 18.39
N ASN A 50 11.05 1.69 17.46
CA ASN A 50 11.32 2.92 16.71
C ASN A 50 10.47 4.11 17.16
N GLY A 51 9.43 3.87 17.97
CA GLY A 51 8.40 4.86 18.28
C GLY A 51 7.33 4.94 17.20
N TRP A 52 6.37 5.83 17.42
CA TRP A 52 5.23 6.04 16.52
C TRP A 52 5.68 6.54 15.14
N SER A 53 4.96 6.12 14.10
CA SER A 53 5.11 6.58 12.72
C SER A 53 3.76 6.46 12.01
N GLY A 54 3.65 7.06 10.82
CA GLY A 54 2.41 6.93 10.06
C GLY A 54 2.18 5.55 9.44
N TYR A 55 3.10 4.58 9.60
CA TYR A 55 2.75 3.17 9.36
C TYR A 55 1.55 2.72 10.20
N SER A 56 1.47 3.20 11.44
CA SER A 56 0.38 2.92 12.36
C SER A 56 -0.89 3.66 12.00
N ALA A 57 -0.76 4.81 11.34
CA ALA A 57 -1.89 5.56 10.83
C ALA A 57 -2.60 4.81 9.69
N ALA A 58 -1.86 4.08 8.85
CA ALA A 58 -2.45 3.27 7.78
C ALA A 58 -3.09 1.96 8.28
N LEU A 59 -2.67 1.45 9.45
CA LEU A 59 -3.15 0.19 10.02
C LEU A 59 -4.65 0.28 10.32
N SER A 60 -5.44 -0.44 9.54
CA SER A 60 -6.91 -0.47 9.63
C SER A 60 -7.45 -1.89 9.78
N SER A 61 -6.58 -2.89 9.75
CA SER A 61 -6.86 -4.29 10.05
C SER A 61 -5.69 -4.93 10.80
N GLY A 62 -6.03 -5.85 11.72
CA GLY A 62 -5.06 -6.70 12.42
C GLY A 62 -3.82 -5.97 12.96
N GLN A 63 -2.64 -6.35 12.48
CA GLN A 63 -1.36 -5.84 12.97
C GLN A 63 -0.34 -5.54 11.87
N TYR A 64 -0.64 -5.86 10.61
CA TYR A 64 0.32 -5.76 9.52
C TYR A 64 -0.11 -4.73 8.47
N VAL A 65 0.86 -4.00 7.94
CA VAL A 65 0.66 -3.10 6.79
C VAL A 65 1.63 -3.46 5.67
N GLY A 66 1.24 -3.17 4.44
CA GLY A 66 2.14 -3.11 3.30
C GLY A 66 2.80 -1.74 3.20
N LEU A 67 4.00 -1.66 2.64
CA LEU A 67 4.73 -0.41 2.50
C LEU A 67 5.72 -0.46 1.34
N ASN A 68 6.14 0.71 0.85
CA ASN A 68 7.15 0.81 -0.20
C ASN A 68 8.56 0.85 0.38
N LYS A 69 9.37 -0.13 0.00
CA LYS A 69 10.72 -0.30 0.54
C LYS A 69 11.64 0.87 0.16
N ASP A 70 12.29 1.46 1.16
CA ASP A 70 13.31 2.51 1.03
C ASP A 70 12.80 3.74 0.25
N GLY A 71 11.50 4.01 0.26
CA GLY A 71 10.87 5.09 -0.49
C GLY A 71 10.84 4.88 -2.01
N LYS A 72 11.14 3.66 -2.49
CA LYS A 72 11.15 3.34 -3.93
C LYS A 72 9.74 3.10 -4.45
N MET A 73 9.59 3.11 -5.78
CA MET A 73 8.30 2.79 -6.42
C MET A 73 7.89 1.36 -6.10
N LEU A 74 6.72 1.20 -5.49
CA LEU A 74 6.05 -0.07 -5.25
C LEU A 74 5.22 -0.44 -6.47
N SER A 75 5.32 -1.68 -6.94
CA SER A 75 4.45 -2.18 -8.02
C SER A 75 3.70 -3.44 -7.60
N MET A 76 2.41 -3.49 -7.94
CA MET A 76 1.63 -4.73 -7.95
C MET A 76 1.39 -5.13 -9.41
N ILE A 77 1.75 -6.35 -9.75
CA ILE A 77 1.70 -6.87 -11.12
C ILE A 77 0.89 -8.16 -11.09
N ILE A 78 -0.12 -8.27 -11.95
CA ILE A 78 -0.79 -9.53 -12.23
C ILE A 78 -0.38 -10.04 -13.62
N ASN A 79 -0.40 -11.36 -13.80
CA ASN A 79 -0.15 -11.96 -15.11
C ASN A 79 -1.20 -11.48 -16.13
N ALA A 80 -0.75 -11.05 -17.32
CA ALA A 80 -1.54 -10.44 -18.39
C ALA A 80 -2.81 -11.21 -18.81
N ALA A 81 -2.88 -12.52 -18.55
CA ALA A 81 -4.10 -13.29 -18.81
C ALA A 81 -5.29 -12.92 -17.89
N LYS A 82 -5.04 -12.20 -16.79
CA LYS A 82 -6.07 -11.79 -15.82
C LYS A 82 -5.83 -10.34 -15.40
N GLY A 83 -6.73 -9.43 -15.75
CA GLY A 83 -6.71 -8.08 -15.20
C GLY A 83 -7.36 -8.02 -13.81
N PHE A 84 -7.26 -6.88 -13.16
CA PHE A 84 -7.98 -6.59 -11.92
C PHE A 84 -8.54 -5.18 -11.91
N THR A 85 -9.53 -4.95 -11.05
CA THR A 85 -10.00 -3.62 -10.70
C THR A 85 -9.43 -3.23 -9.34
N LEU A 86 -8.77 -2.08 -9.25
CA LEU A 86 -8.41 -1.47 -7.96
C LEU A 86 -9.58 -0.60 -7.49
N LYS A 87 -10.24 -1.01 -6.41
CA LYS A 87 -11.43 -0.32 -5.87
C LYS A 87 -11.02 0.77 -4.90
N SER A 88 -10.32 0.40 -3.84
CA SER A 88 -9.95 1.31 -2.75
C SER A 88 -8.77 0.80 -1.94
N MET A 89 -8.28 1.65 -1.02
CA MET A 89 -7.24 1.34 -0.04
C MET A 89 -7.24 2.37 1.09
N ILE A 90 -6.63 2.01 2.22
CA ILE A 90 -6.22 2.96 3.26
C ILE A 90 -4.72 3.20 3.12
N VAL A 91 -4.29 4.45 3.16
CA VAL A 91 -2.88 4.86 3.07
C VAL A 91 -2.55 5.96 4.07
N ALA A 92 -1.27 6.07 4.43
CA ALA A 92 -0.72 7.20 5.18
C ALA A 92 0.76 7.37 4.83
N SER A 93 1.30 8.59 4.96
CA SER A 93 2.74 8.79 4.88
C SER A 93 3.42 8.18 6.12
N ALA A 94 4.68 7.72 6.01
CA ALA A 94 5.38 7.14 7.15
C ALA A 94 6.00 8.21 8.05
N TRP A 95 6.68 9.20 7.45
CA TRP A 95 7.45 10.21 8.18
C TRP A 95 7.33 11.65 7.68
N ASN A 96 6.82 11.85 6.47
CA ASN A 96 6.76 13.18 5.88
C ASN A 96 5.33 13.73 5.93
N ASP A 97 5.19 15.00 6.29
CA ASP A 97 3.97 15.76 6.08
C ASP A 97 3.86 16.14 4.59
N ASN A 98 2.63 16.18 4.07
CA ASN A 98 2.34 16.51 2.68
C ASN A 98 3.10 15.66 1.63
N LEU A 99 3.36 14.38 1.92
CA LEU A 99 4.02 13.45 0.99
C LEU A 99 3.14 13.24 -0.24
N ILE A 100 3.69 13.41 -1.45
CA ILE A 100 2.94 13.14 -2.67
C ILE A 100 2.99 11.64 -2.96
N LEU A 101 1.83 11.03 -3.16
CA LEU A 101 1.66 9.68 -3.70
C LEU A 101 1.08 9.79 -5.12
N GLU A 102 1.86 9.42 -6.12
CA GLU A 102 1.40 9.22 -7.50
C GLU A 102 1.07 7.73 -7.72
N ILE A 103 -0.16 7.49 -8.18
CA ILE A 103 -0.69 6.16 -8.46
C ILE A 103 -0.92 6.05 -9.96
N THR A 104 -0.24 5.11 -10.62
CA THR A 104 -0.34 4.91 -12.07
C THR A 104 -0.78 3.49 -12.40
N GLY A 105 -1.96 3.37 -13.02
CA GLY A 105 -2.49 2.10 -13.52
C GLY A 105 -2.10 1.88 -14.98
N LYS A 106 -1.70 0.66 -15.33
CA LYS A 106 -1.35 0.26 -16.70
C LYS A 106 -2.15 -0.95 -17.16
N ARG A 107 -2.43 -1.00 -18.46
CA ARG A 107 -3.07 -2.12 -19.16
C ARG A 107 -2.61 -2.17 -20.61
N GLY A 108 -2.41 -3.36 -21.18
CA GLY A 108 -1.86 -3.51 -22.54
C GLY A 108 -0.49 -2.85 -22.69
N GLY A 109 0.35 -2.89 -21.65
CA GLY A 109 1.68 -2.26 -21.64
C GLY A 109 1.71 -0.73 -21.60
N SER A 110 0.57 -0.05 -21.65
CA SER A 110 0.47 1.42 -21.67
C SER A 110 -0.13 1.97 -20.37
N VAL A 111 0.13 3.25 -20.08
CA VAL A 111 -0.53 3.95 -18.98
C VAL A 111 -2.01 4.12 -19.31
N PHE A 112 -2.88 3.64 -18.41
CA PHE A 112 -4.32 3.83 -18.50
C PHE A 112 -4.75 5.11 -17.77
N LYS A 113 -4.28 5.27 -16.53
CA LYS A 113 -4.66 6.40 -15.67
C LYS A 113 -3.54 6.70 -14.67
N SER A 114 -3.36 7.98 -14.33
CA SER A 114 -2.50 8.41 -13.23
C SER A 114 -3.23 9.44 -12.37
N GLN A 115 -3.05 9.39 -11.06
CA GLN A 115 -3.63 10.34 -10.12
C GLN A 115 -2.67 10.56 -8.94
N ARG A 116 -2.64 11.80 -8.43
CA ARG A 116 -1.81 12.17 -7.29
C ARG A 116 -2.68 12.45 -6.07
N PHE A 117 -2.14 12.10 -4.91
CA PHE A 117 -2.73 12.34 -3.59
C PHE A 117 -1.65 12.94 -2.68
N THR A 118 -2.06 13.86 -1.81
CA THR A 118 -1.18 14.40 -0.77
C THR A 118 -1.47 13.65 0.52
N LEU A 119 -0.56 12.80 0.94
CA LEU A 119 -0.65 12.02 2.17
C LEU A 119 -0.19 12.83 3.37
N GLN A 120 -0.73 12.46 4.52
CA GLN A 120 -0.38 12.97 5.83
C GLN A 120 -0.10 11.79 6.77
N LEU A 121 0.37 12.08 7.98
CA LEU A 121 0.57 11.11 9.07
C LEU A 121 -0.76 10.69 9.73
N GLN A 122 -1.82 10.54 8.94
CA GLN A 122 -3.17 10.13 9.37
C GLN A 122 -3.79 9.23 8.28
N PRO A 123 -4.72 8.33 8.64
CA PRO A 123 -5.36 7.45 7.66
C PRO A 123 -6.09 8.26 6.59
N GLN A 124 -5.83 7.91 5.34
CA GLN A 124 -6.58 8.41 4.19
C GLN A 124 -7.16 7.24 3.41
N SER A 125 -8.49 7.23 3.28
CA SER A 125 -9.17 6.32 2.36
C SER A 125 -9.11 6.89 0.94
N ILE A 126 -8.65 6.08 -0.02
CA ILE A 126 -8.64 6.41 -1.43
C ILE A 126 -9.57 5.45 -2.17
N GLU A 127 -10.53 6.00 -2.91
CA GLU A 127 -11.38 5.26 -3.83
C GLU A 127 -11.00 5.58 -5.28
N LEU A 128 -10.76 4.55 -6.09
CA LEU A 128 -10.32 4.68 -7.47
C LEU A 128 -11.31 4.04 -8.45
N ASN A 129 -11.70 2.78 -8.20
CA ASN A 129 -12.53 1.98 -9.11
C ASN A 129 -11.94 1.87 -10.53
N TRP A 130 -10.62 1.70 -10.67
CA TRP A 130 -9.95 1.61 -11.97
C TRP A 130 -9.97 0.18 -12.50
N PRO A 131 -10.68 -0.10 -13.61
CA PRO A 131 -10.85 -1.47 -14.11
C PRO A 131 -9.75 -1.90 -15.06
N ASN A 132 -9.65 -3.23 -15.26
CA ASN A 132 -8.82 -3.86 -16.29
C ASN A 132 -7.35 -3.45 -16.21
N LEU A 133 -6.80 -3.35 -15.00
CA LEU A 133 -5.39 -3.10 -14.75
C LEU A 133 -4.60 -4.41 -14.81
N GLU A 134 -3.38 -4.33 -15.32
CA GLU A 134 -2.36 -5.39 -15.26
C GLU A 134 -1.27 -5.03 -14.24
N ILE A 135 -0.97 -3.72 -14.14
CA ILE A 135 0.04 -3.17 -13.24
C ILE A 135 -0.54 -1.94 -12.56
N ILE A 136 -0.27 -1.82 -11.27
CA ILE A 136 -0.42 -0.56 -10.54
C ILE A 136 0.94 -0.20 -9.93
N ASN A 137 1.36 1.04 -10.15
CA ASN A 137 2.57 1.61 -9.58
C ASN A 137 2.18 2.67 -8.56
N PHE A 138 2.88 2.66 -7.43
CA PHE A 138 2.79 3.66 -6.39
C PHE A 138 4.17 4.29 -6.25
N LEU A 139 4.27 5.57 -6.56
CA LEU A 139 5.49 6.35 -6.44
C LEU A 139 5.24 7.48 -5.44
N SER A 140 5.99 7.48 -4.35
CA SER A 140 5.93 8.54 -3.34
C SER A 140 7.17 9.43 -3.40
N TYR A 141 6.96 10.74 -3.25
CA TYR A 141 8.03 11.75 -3.30
C TYR A 141 7.60 13.08 -2.67
N GLY A 142 8.57 13.95 -2.43
CA GLY A 142 8.34 15.27 -1.82
C GLY A 142 7.92 15.18 -0.35
N GLY A 143 7.12 16.15 0.07
CA GLY A 143 6.77 16.36 1.48
C GLY A 143 7.93 16.89 2.32
N GLU A 144 7.61 17.28 3.55
CA GLU A 144 8.58 17.77 4.53
C GLU A 144 8.73 16.77 5.68
N PRO A 145 9.95 16.47 6.14
CA PRO A 145 10.14 15.60 7.31
C PRO A 145 9.40 16.15 8.53
N ASN A 146 8.59 15.32 9.17
CA ASN A 146 8.00 15.66 10.45
C ASN A 146 9.03 15.39 11.56
N PHE A 147 9.47 16.45 12.25
CA PHE A 147 10.56 16.37 13.23
C PHE A 147 10.14 15.78 14.58
N ASP A 148 8.85 15.57 14.82
CA ASP A 148 8.34 14.97 16.06
C ASP A 148 8.38 13.43 16.04
N ILE A 149 8.68 12.85 14.88
CA ILE A 149 8.73 11.40 14.67
C ILE A 149 10.09 10.91 14.19
N LYS A 150 10.46 9.72 14.62
CA LYS A 150 11.73 9.10 14.23
C LYS A 150 11.57 8.37 12.90
N GLY A 151 12.48 8.69 11.98
CA GLY A 151 12.56 8.08 10.66
C GLY A 151 12.67 9.15 9.59
N LYS A 152 12.82 8.73 8.33
CA LYS A 152 12.94 9.65 7.20
C LYS A 152 12.73 8.93 5.88
N GLY A 153 12.37 9.72 4.88
CA GLY A 153 12.29 9.25 3.50
C GLY A 153 10.85 9.24 3.01
N PRO A 154 10.66 9.14 1.68
CA PRO A 154 9.35 9.25 1.07
C PRO A 154 8.61 7.90 1.15
N GLU A 155 8.53 7.30 2.33
CA GLU A 155 7.79 6.05 2.53
C GLU A 155 6.33 6.31 2.89
N PHE A 156 5.48 5.37 2.51
CA PHE A 156 4.07 5.31 2.87
C PHE A 156 3.70 3.88 3.26
N ALA A 157 2.68 3.75 4.11
CA ALA A 157 2.03 2.47 4.36
C ALA A 157 0.68 2.42 3.69
N LEU A 158 0.23 1.19 3.46
CA LEU A 158 -1.06 0.88 2.89
C LEU A 158 -1.66 -0.37 3.54
N ASP A 159 -2.97 -0.37 3.70
CA ASP A 159 -3.74 -1.46 4.28
C ASP A 159 -5.14 -1.51 3.65
N ASN A 160 -5.87 -2.60 3.88
CA ASN A 160 -7.23 -2.79 3.39
C ASN A 160 -7.37 -2.52 1.88
N LEU A 161 -6.37 -2.97 1.10
CA LEU A 161 -6.41 -2.91 -0.35
C LEU A 161 -7.58 -3.73 -0.87
N CYS A 162 -8.50 -3.07 -1.55
CA CYS A 162 -9.67 -3.70 -2.12
C CYS A 162 -9.54 -3.87 -3.63
N VAL A 163 -9.55 -5.13 -4.07
CA VAL A 163 -9.43 -5.48 -5.49
C VAL A 163 -10.52 -6.44 -5.96
N GLU A 164 -10.73 -6.48 -7.26
CA GLU A 164 -11.62 -7.42 -7.93
C GLU A 164 -10.86 -8.05 -9.10
N PHE A 165 -10.63 -9.37 -9.07
CA PHE A 165 -10.04 -10.07 -10.20
C PHE A 165 -11.08 -10.26 -11.30
N LEU A 166 -10.66 -10.00 -12.53
CA LEU A 166 -11.49 -10.29 -13.69
C LEU A 166 -11.47 -11.80 -13.96
N LYS A 167 -12.63 -12.31 -14.36
CA LYS A 167 -12.82 -13.73 -14.69
C LYS A 167 -12.20 -14.05 -16.05
#